data_AF-A0A9E3NZY1-F1
#
_entry.id   AF-A0A9E3NZY1-F1
#
_cell.length_a   1.000
_cell.length_b   1.000
_cell.length_c   1.000
_cell.angle_alpha   90.00
_cell.angle_beta   90.00
_cell.angle_gamma   90.00
#
_symmetry.space_group_name_H-M   'P 1'
#
loop_
_entity.id
_entity.type
_entity.pdbx_description
1 polymer ?
#
loop_
_entity_poly.entity_id
_entity_poly.type
_entity_poly.pdbx_seq_one_letter_code
_entity_poly.pdbx_strand_id
1 'polypeptide(L)'
;MAAVAKKRAKRVGRTRTFGISVDAETERFLRREAEARFGGNVSRLVTALAREEKSRLAAGWVVADSKSYAPMTDEELGAFVSRFSERRARRKKPAA
;
A
#
# COMPACT_ATOMS: atom_id res chain seq x y z
N MET A 1 22.61 34.74 29.60
CA MET A 1 22.19 34.33 28.24
C MET A 1 21.48 32.99 28.36
N ALA A 2 20.15 32.96 28.27
CA ALA A 2 19.35 31.75 28.43
C ALA A 2 19.30 30.96 27.12
N ALA A 3 19.74 29.70 27.15
CA ALA A 3 19.63 28.79 26.03
C ALA A 3 18.17 28.40 25.81
N VAL A 4 17.58 28.85 24.70
CA VAL A 4 16.25 28.44 24.27
C VAL A 4 16.32 26.97 23.84
N ALA A 5 15.80 26.09 24.70
CA ALA A 5 15.59 24.68 24.36
C ALA A 5 14.63 24.58 23.17
N LYS A 6 15.19 24.26 22.00
CA LYS A 6 14.45 24.00 20.76
C LYS A 6 13.48 22.84 21.01
N LYS A 7 12.18 23.14 21.21
CA LYS A 7 11.12 22.12 21.30
C LYS A 7 11.20 21.25 20.05
N ARG A 8 11.67 20.00 20.22
CA ARG A 8 11.68 19.00 19.15
C ARG A 8 10.24 18.83 18.67
N ALA A 9 9.97 19.22 17.43
CA ALA A 9 8.70 18.95 16.78
C ALA A 9 8.39 17.45 16.92
N LYS A 10 7.25 17.13 17.55
CA LYS A 10 6.75 15.75 17.68
C LYS A 10 6.58 15.22 16.25
N ARG A 11 7.47 14.33 15.82
CA ARG A 11 7.37 13.67 14.50
C ARG A 11 6.00 13.01 14.41
N VAL A 12 5.22 13.39 13.41
CA VAL A 12 3.96 12.73 13.04
C VAL A 12 4.29 11.27 12.73
N GLY A 13 3.62 10.34 13.40
CA GLY A 13 3.74 8.89 13.15
C GLY A 13 4.46 8.12 14.25
N ARG A 14 3.80 7.92 15.40
CA ARG A 14 4.15 6.80 16.29
C ARG A 14 3.64 5.52 15.64
N THR A 15 4.54 4.70 15.11
CA THR A 15 4.27 3.29 14.86
C THR A 15 3.77 2.67 16.17
N ARG A 16 2.64 1.97 16.12
CA ARG A 16 2.13 1.20 17.25
C ARG A 16 2.44 -0.26 17.00
N THR A 17 3.11 -0.88 17.96
CA THR A 17 3.35 -2.32 17.96
C THR A 17 2.17 -2.98 18.66
N PHE A 18 1.65 -4.04 18.06
CA PHE A 18 0.72 -4.95 18.70
C PHE A 18 1.15 -6.38 18.36
N GLY A 19 0.99 -7.29 19.32
CA GLY A 19 1.31 -8.72 19.13
C GLY A 19 0.13 -9.45 18.50
N ILE A 20 0.41 -10.34 17.56
CA ILE A 20 -0.58 -11.23 16.96
C ILE A 20 0.00 -12.65 17.04
N SER A 21 -0.80 -13.60 17.51
CA SER A 21 -0.48 -15.02 17.44
C SER A 21 -0.99 -15.56 16.11
N VAL A 22 -0.12 -16.22 15.37
CA VAL A 22 -0.44 -16.94 14.13
C VAL A 22 0.08 -18.36 14.25
N ASP A 23 -0.45 -19.27 13.44
CA ASP A 23 0.11 -20.61 13.32
C ASP A 23 1.49 -20.58 12.65
N ALA A 24 2.24 -21.67 12.80
CA ALA A 24 3.62 -21.76 12.32
C ALA A 24 3.72 -21.72 10.78
N GLU A 25 2.70 -22.16 10.06
CA GLU A 25 2.69 -22.12 8.60
C GLU A 25 2.52 -20.67 8.12
N THR A 26 1.57 -19.95 8.71
CA THR A 26 1.35 -18.52 8.45
C THR A 26 2.60 -17.70 8.77
N GLU A 27 3.29 -17.97 9.88
CA GLU A 27 4.54 -17.27 10.20
C GLU A 27 5.61 -17.47 9.12
N ARG A 28 5.82 -18.71 8.67
CA ARG A 28 6.81 -19.05 7.64
C ARG A 28 6.47 -18.36 6.32
N PHE A 29 5.20 -18.37 5.94
CA PHE A 29 4.72 -17.71 4.74
C PHE A 29 5.00 -16.20 4.78
N LEU A 30 4.60 -15.52 5.86
CA LEU A 30 4.80 -14.08 6.03
C LEU A 30 6.27 -13.68 5.99
N ARG A 31 7.15 -14.47 6.63
CA ARG A 31 8.60 -14.24 6.59
C ARG A 31 9.16 -14.38 5.17
N ARG A 32 8.78 -15.44 4.45
CA ARG A 32 9.24 -15.69 3.07
C ARG A 32 8.81 -14.56 2.12
N GLU A 33 7.56 -14.13 2.18
CA GLU A 33 7.06 -13.04 1.34
C GLU A 33 7.69 -11.69 1.71
N ALA A 34 7.91 -11.45 3.02
CA ALA A 34 8.62 -10.26 3.47
C ALA A 34 10.06 -10.24 2.97
N GLU A 35 10.75 -11.38 2.94
CA GLU A 35 12.09 -11.51 2.36
C GLU A 35 12.08 -11.15 0.87
N ALA A 36 11.18 -11.75 0.10
CA ALA A 36 11.10 -11.57 -1.35
C ALA A 36 10.78 -10.12 -1.78
N ARG A 37 9.95 -9.40 -1.02
CA ARG A 37 9.40 -8.10 -1.46
C ARG A 37 9.84 -6.90 -0.62
N PHE A 38 10.27 -7.13 0.61
CA PHE A 38 10.51 -6.08 1.62
C PHE A 38 11.82 -6.25 2.41
N GLY A 39 12.73 -7.12 1.96
CA GLY A 39 14.03 -7.35 2.62
C GLY A 39 13.89 -7.88 4.04
N GLY A 40 12.92 -8.78 4.26
CA GLY A 40 12.67 -9.44 5.53
C GLY A 40 11.79 -8.65 6.50
N ASN A 41 11.38 -7.44 6.12
CA ASN A 41 10.57 -6.59 7.00
C ASN A 41 9.08 -6.97 6.96
N VAL A 42 8.68 -7.87 7.85
CA VAL A 42 7.29 -8.35 7.98
C VAL A 42 6.32 -7.21 8.30
N SER A 43 6.72 -6.22 9.10
CA SER A 43 5.84 -5.07 9.42
C SER A 43 5.50 -4.25 8.17
N ARG A 44 6.44 -4.10 7.22
CA ARG A 44 6.18 -3.42 5.95
C ARG A 44 5.25 -4.24 5.05
N LEU A 45 5.41 -5.56 5.02
CA LEU A 45 4.47 -6.46 4.32
C LEU A 45 3.05 -6.30 4.87
N VAL A 46 2.89 -6.43 6.19
CA VAL A 46 1.57 -6.31 6.84
C VAL A 46 0.94 -4.93 6.61
N THR A 47 1.75 -3.87 6.69
CA THR A 47 1.27 -2.50 6.40
C THR A 47 0.83 -2.35 4.94
N ALA A 48 1.54 -2.96 3.99
CA ALA A 48 1.19 -2.93 2.58
C ALA A 48 -0.14 -3.67 2.32
N LEU A 49 -0.28 -4.88 2.88
CA LEU A 49 -1.52 -5.67 2.78
C LEU A 49 -2.72 -4.92 3.39
N ALA A 50 -2.56 -4.35 4.58
CA ALA A 50 -3.63 -3.58 5.22
C ALA A 50 -4.03 -2.34 4.40
N ARG A 51 -3.05 -1.69 3.74
CA ARG A 51 -3.33 -0.54 2.86
C ARG A 51 -4.07 -0.95 1.59
N GLU A 52 -3.68 -2.09 1.02
CA GLU A 52 -4.33 -2.65 -0.17
C GLU A 52 -5.79 -3.03 0.15
N GLU A 53 -6.02 -3.74 1.26
CA GLU A 53 -7.37 -4.12 1.67
C GLU A 53 -8.23 -2.89 1.99
N LYS A 54 -7.67 -1.88 2.68
CA LYS A 54 -8.38 -0.61 2.90
C LYS A 54 -8.78 0.06 1.58
N SER A 55 -7.90 0.00 0.57
CA SER A 55 -8.17 0.59 -0.74
C SER A 55 -9.24 -0.21 -1.49
N ARG A 56 -9.20 -1.55 -1.42
CA ARG A 56 -10.23 -2.44 -1.97
C ARG A 56 -11.59 -2.19 -1.34
N LEU A 57 -11.66 -2.11 -0.01
CA LEU A 57 -12.89 -1.79 0.71
C LEU A 57 -13.41 -0.42 0.29
N ALA A 58 -12.57 0.63 0.31
CA ALA A 58 -12.99 1.97 -0.11
C ALA A 58 -13.52 1.99 -1.55
N ALA A 59 -12.87 1.28 -2.48
CA ALA A 59 -13.36 1.15 -3.85
C ALA A 59 -14.71 0.43 -3.92
N GLY A 60 -14.88 -0.65 -3.14
CA GLY A 60 -16.15 -1.36 -3.04
C GLY A 60 -17.30 -0.48 -2.55
N TRP A 61 -17.04 0.40 -1.57
CA TRP A 61 -18.02 1.38 -1.11
C TRP A 61 -18.43 2.37 -2.21
N VAL A 62 -17.46 2.91 -2.96
CA VAL A 62 -17.74 3.83 -4.07
C VAL A 62 -18.59 3.16 -5.15
N VAL A 63 -18.25 1.91 -5.50
CA VAL A 63 -19.02 1.12 -6.48
C VAL A 63 -20.44 0.87 -5.98
N ALA A 64 -20.61 0.47 -4.72
CA ALA A 64 -21.91 0.18 -4.13
C ALA A 64 -22.81 1.42 -4.02
N ASP A 65 -22.24 2.59 -3.73
CA ASP A 65 -22.98 3.86 -3.62
C ASP A 65 -23.38 4.43 -5.01
N SER A 66 -22.65 4.06 -6.05
CA SER A 66 -22.92 4.54 -7.41
C SER A 66 -24.10 3.83 -8.08
N LYS A 67 -25.23 4.54 -8.18
CA LYS A 67 -26.49 4.06 -8.80
C LYS A 67 -26.38 3.65 -10.27
N SER A 68 -25.32 4.08 -10.97
CA SER A 68 -25.12 3.87 -12.40
C SER A 68 -23.85 3.10 -12.72
N TYR A 69 -23.30 2.37 -11.74
CA TYR A 69 -22.15 1.52 -12.01
C TYR A 69 -22.52 0.38 -12.96
N ALA A 70 -21.87 0.38 -14.12
CA ALA A 70 -21.79 -0.79 -14.98
C ALA A 70 -20.36 -1.34 -14.88
N PRO A 71 -20.16 -2.64 -14.57
CA PRO A 71 -18.84 -3.24 -14.61
C PRO A 71 -18.28 -3.14 -16.03
N MET A 72 -17.00 -2.76 -16.15
CA MET A 72 -16.29 -2.72 -17.44
C MET A 72 -16.19 -4.12 -18.03
N THR A 73 -16.25 -4.22 -19.36
CA THR A 73 -15.93 -5.47 -20.05
C THR A 73 -14.43 -5.78 -19.97
N ASP A 74 -14.03 -7.03 -20.25
CA ASP A 74 -12.62 -7.42 -20.25
C ASP A 74 -11.78 -6.62 -21.27
N GLU A 75 -12.39 -6.28 -22.41
CA GLU A 75 -11.79 -5.46 -23.46
C GLU A 75 -11.58 -4.01 -22.98
N GLU A 76 -12.59 -3.42 -22.33
CA GLU A 76 -12.52 -2.08 -21.74
C GLU A 76 -11.50 -2.01 -20.61
N LEU A 77 -11.44 -3.05 -19.77
CA LEU A 77 -10.45 -3.18 -18.71
C LEU A 77 -9.03 -3.25 -19.29
N GLY A 78 -8.83 -4.06 -20.34
CA GLY A 78 -7.56 -4.17 -21.05
C GLY A 78 -7.08 -2.84 -21.63
N ALA A 79 -7.98 -2.10 -22.29
CA ALA A 79 -7.70 -0.77 -22.83
C ALA A 79 -7.39 0.24 -21.71
N PHE A 80 -8.13 0.20 -20.60
CA PHE A 80 -7.91 1.04 -19.44
C PHE A 80 -6.53 0.81 -18.81
N VAL A 81 -6.17 -0.45 -18.52
CA VAL A 81 -4.88 -0.80 -17.92
C VAL A 81 -3.72 -0.36 -18.83
N SER A 82 -3.85 -0.58 -20.14
CA SER A 82 -2.85 -0.19 -21.13
C SER A 82 -2.59 1.32 -21.15
N ARG A 83 -3.65 2.14 -21.07
CA ARG A 83 -3.51 3.61 -20.98
C ARG A 83 -2.69 4.07 -19.77
N PHE A 84 -2.81 3.38 -18.64
CA PHE A 84 -2.06 3.73 -17.42
C PHE A 84 -0.64 3.18 -17.40
N SER A 85 -0.37 2.02 -18.01
CA SER A 85 0.98 1.45 -18.11
C SER A 85 1.89 2.31 -19.00
N GLU A 86 1.38 2.82 -20.13
CA GLU A 86 2.11 3.71 -21.04
C GLU A 86 2.53 5.03 -20.38
N ARG A 87 1.66 5.61 -19.54
CA ARG A 87 1.98 6.82 -18.77
C ARG A 87 3.12 6.61 -17.77
N ARG A 88 3.23 5.41 -17.18
CA ARG A 88 4.32 5.03 -16.28
C ARG A 88 5.64 4.85 -17.02
N ALA A 89 5.61 4.29 -18.23
CA ALA A 89 6.80 4.13 -19.07
C ALA A 89 7.37 5.49 -19.49
N ARG A 90 6.52 6.45 -19.87
CA ARG A 90 6.95 7.80 -20.29
C ARG A 90 7.61 8.62 -19.17
N ARG A 91 7.23 8.40 -17.91
CA ARG A 91 7.84 9.09 -16.75
C ARG A 91 9.22 8.55 -16.34
N LYS A 92 9.64 7.39 -16.86
CA LYS A 92 10.95 6.77 -16.55
C LYS A 92 12.11 7.28 -17.41
N LYS A 93 11.90 8.25 -18.31
CA LYS A 93 12.97 8.99 -19.01
C LYS A 93 12.82 10.49 -18.75
N PRO A 94 13.89 11.28 -18.48
CA PRO A 94 15.31 10.97 -18.68
C PRO A 94 16.19 11.12 -17.42
N ALA A 95 17.18 10.24 -17.27
CA ALA A 95 18.48 10.61 -16.70
C ALA A 95 19.46 10.61 -17.87
N ALA A 96 19.94 11.81 -18.21
CA ALA A 96 21.15 12.03 -18.99
C ALA A 96 22.30 12.19 -18.00
#